data_AF-A0A529HMB8-F1
#
_entry.id   AF-A0A529HMB8-F1
#
_cell.length_a   1.000
_cell.length_b   1.000
_cell.length_c   1.000
_cell.angle_alpha   90.00
_cell.angle_beta   90.00
_cell.angle_gamma   90.00
#
_symmetry.space_group_name_H-M   'P 1'
#
loop_
_entity.id
_entity.type
_entity.pdbx_description
1 polymer ?
#
loop_
_entity_poly.entity_id
_entity_poly.type
_entity_poly.pdbx_seq_one_letter_code
_entity_poly.pdbx_strand_id
1 'polypeptide(L)' 'PVYSDQALPAPVRVALVSDAKMTDRERLIAAMERSGWVQAKAARLLGLTPRQIGYALRKYGIEIKCL' A
#
# COMPACT_ATOMS: atom_id res chain seq x y z
N PRO A 1 -17.94 -42.80 4.18
CA PRO A 1 -17.10 -41.77 3.51
C PRO A 1 -17.78 -40.39 3.63
N VAL A 2 -17.41 -39.68 4.70
CA VAL A 2 -18.00 -38.40 5.12
C VAL A 2 -17.47 -37.31 4.20
N TYR A 3 -18.35 -36.71 3.39
CA TYR A 3 -18.07 -35.44 2.71
C TYR A 3 -18.12 -34.33 3.76
N SER A 4 -16.97 -34.02 4.35
CA SER A 4 -16.81 -32.78 5.08
C SER A 4 -16.71 -31.65 4.07
N ASP A 5 -17.81 -30.93 3.94
CA ASP A 5 -17.86 -29.54 3.53
C ASP A 5 -16.87 -28.74 4.40
N GLN A 6 -15.63 -28.66 3.95
CA GLN A 6 -14.61 -27.85 4.59
C GLN A 6 -14.30 -26.68 3.66
N ALA A 7 -15.16 -25.67 3.80
CA ALA A 7 -15.02 -24.37 3.21
C ALA A 7 -13.59 -23.82 3.36
N LEU A 8 -12.97 -23.50 2.22
CA LEU A 8 -11.87 -22.55 2.09
C LEU A 8 -12.42 -21.33 1.32
N PRO A 9 -11.92 -20.10 1.55
CA PRO A 9 -11.38 -19.53 2.77
C PRO A 9 -12.10 -18.21 3.12
N ALA A 10 -12.42 -17.99 4.39
CA ALA A 10 -12.61 -16.61 4.85
C ALA A 10 -11.25 -15.89 4.75
N PRO A 11 -11.16 -14.66 4.22
CA PRO A 11 -9.92 -13.91 4.29
C PRO A 11 -9.66 -13.63 5.78
N VAL A 12 -8.74 -14.38 6.38
CA VAL A 12 -8.21 -14.12 7.71
C VAL A 12 -7.49 -12.78 7.64
N ARG A 13 -8.25 -11.72 7.90
CA ARG A 13 -7.78 -10.36 8.09
C ARG A 13 -7.13 -10.29 9.46
N VAL A 14 -5.84 -10.57 9.53
CA VAL A 14 -4.97 -10.19 10.65
C VAL A 14 -3.65 -9.74 10.03
N ALA A 15 -3.45 -8.46 9.73
CA ALA A 15 -3.00 -7.46 10.69
C ALA A 15 -1.72 -7.88 11.46
N LEU A 16 -0.69 -8.39 10.76
CA LEU A 16 0.56 -8.85 11.41
C LEU A 16 1.85 -8.20 10.87
N VAL A 17 1.78 -7.07 10.16
CA VAL A 17 2.99 -6.24 9.96
C VAL A 17 2.60 -4.77 9.88
N SER A 18 2.21 -4.21 11.02
CA SER A 18 2.03 -2.77 11.17
C SER A 18 3.34 -1.97 11.23
N ASP A 19 4.52 -2.58 11.39
CA ASP A 19 5.67 -1.79 11.86
C ASP A 19 7.03 -1.97 11.17
N ALA A 20 7.20 -2.82 10.16
CA ALA A 20 8.56 -2.98 9.63
C ALA A 20 9.02 -1.80 8.77
N LYS A 21 8.31 -1.44 7.68
CA LYS A 21 8.79 -0.44 6.71
C LYS A 21 7.64 0.14 5.91
N MET A 22 6.86 1.07 6.49
CA MET A 22 6.16 2.03 5.63
C MET A 22 7.23 2.60 4.73
N THR A 23 7.11 2.36 3.42
CA THR A 23 8.06 2.73 2.38
C THR A 23 8.88 3.93 2.81
N ASP A 24 10.20 3.75 2.97
CA ASP A 24 11.12 4.83 3.35
C ASP A 24 10.67 6.10 2.61
N ARG A 25 10.52 7.21 3.33
CA ARG A 25 9.96 8.46 2.78
C ARG A 25 10.52 8.78 1.39
N GLU A 26 11.81 8.52 1.20
CA GLU A 26 12.54 8.65 -0.07
C GLU A 26 12.04 7.71 -1.18
N ARG A 27 11.75 6.44 -0.90
CA ARG A 27 11.17 5.49 -1.87
C ARG A 27 9.78 5.91 -2.30
N LEU A 28 8.98 6.43 -1.36
CA LEU A 28 7.65 6.96 -1.65
C LEU A 28 7.75 8.19 -2.58
N ILE A 29 8.64 9.13 -2.26
CA ILE A 29 8.89 10.31 -3.08
C ILE A 29 9.43 9.91 -4.46
N ALA A 30 10.42 9.03 -4.54
CA ALA A 30 10.99 8.57 -5.81
C ALA A 30 9.97 7.85 -6.70
N ALA A 31 9.03 7.09 -6.11
CA ALA A 31 7.93 6.47 -6.85
C ALA A 31 6.89 7.51 -7.30
N MET A 32 6.58 8.48 -6.44
CA MET A 32 5.67 9.59 -6.77
C MET A 32 6.26 10.45 -7.89
N GLU A 33 7.52 10.86 -7.83
CA GLU A 33 8.23 11.61 -8.87
C GLU A 33 8.26 10.85 -10.20
N ARG A 34 8.68 9.56 -10.20
CA ARG A 34 8.63 8.71 -11.41
C ARG A 34 7.23 8.54 -11.99
N SER A 35 6.20 8.64 -11.13
CA SER A 35 4.81 8.52 -11.56
C SER A 35 4.19 9.83 -12.02
N GLY A 36 4.87 10.98 -11.86
CA GLY A 36 4.28 12.30 -12.07
C GLY A 36 3.22 12.66 -11.01
N TRP A 37 3.47 12.25 -9.76
CA TRP A 37 2.58 12.43 -8.60
C TRP A 37 1.23 11.70 -8.67
N VAL A 38 1.09 10.71 -9.56
CA VAL A 38 -0.12 9.88 -9.67
C VAL A 38 -0.05 8.68 -8.71
N GLN A 39 -0.80 8.76 -7.60
CA GLN A 39 -0.82 7.72 -6.56
C GLN A 39 -1.08 6.31 -7.08
N ALA A 40 -2.00 6.14 -8.04
CA ALA A 40 -2.30 4.83 -8.62
C ALA A 40 -1.10 4.23 -9.39
N LYS A 41 -0.31 5.09 -10.04
CA LYS A 41 0.89 4.67 -10.77
C LYS A 41 2.06 4.43 -9.82
N ALA A 42 2.24 5.27 -8.78
CA ALA A 42 3.21 5.02 -7.71
C ALA A 42 2.92 3.74 -6.92
N ALA A 43 1.63 3.47 -6.63
CA ALA A 43 1.16 2.26 -5.98
C ALA A 43 1.56 1.00 -6.76
N ARG A 44 1.36 1.01 -8.09
CA ARG A 44 1.79 -0.06 -8.99
C ARG A 44 3.31 -0.27 -8.96
N LEU A 45 4.09 0.80 -8.91
CA LEU A 45 5.56 0.72 -8.84
C LEU A 45 6.06 0.15 -7.51
N LEU A 46 5.37 0.44 -6.41
CA LEU A 46 5.74 0.00 -5.06
C LEU A 46 5.06 -1.32 -4.65
N GLY A 47 4.21 -1.90 -5.48
CA GLY A 47 3.40 -3.06 -5.13
C GLY A 47 2.41 -2.79 -3.99
N LEU A 48 2.08 -1.51 -3.77
CA LEU A 48 1.18 -1.06 -2.72
C LEU A 48 -0.22 -0.79 -3.28
N THR A 49 -1.17 -0.63 -2.36
CA THR A 49 -2.48 -0.08 -2.73
C THR A 49 -2.42 1.45 -2.77
N PRO A 50 -3.19 2.12 -3.65
CA PRO A 50 -3.27 3.59 -3.68
C PRO A 50 -3.66 4.18 -2.31
N ARG A 51 -4.49 3.45 -1.56
CA ARG A 51 -4.90 3.82 -0.20
C ARG A 51 -3.71 3.87 0.76
N GLN A 52 -2.81 2.88 0.72
CA GLN A 52 -1.60 2.86 1.55
C GLN A 52 -0.64 4.00 1.18
N ILE A 53 -0.49 4.31 -0.11
CA ILE A 53 0.27 5.49 -0.58
C ILE A 53 -0.33 6.77 0.03
N GLY A 54 -1.65 6.94 -0.05
CA GLY A 54 -2.34 8.09 0.54
C GLY A 54 -2.15 8.20 2.05
N TYR A 55 -2.20 7.08 2.78
CA TYR A 55 -1.90 7.06 4.21
C TYR A 55 -0.45 7.43 4.49
N ALA A 56 0.51 6.92 3.71
CA ALA A 56 1.92 7.23 3.88
C ALA A 56 2.21 8.71 3.60
N LEU A 57 1.64 9.29 2.54
CA LEU A 57 1.77 10.72 2.23
C LEU A 57 1.26 11.60 3.38
N ARG A 58 0.08 11.25 3.94
CA ARG A 58 -0.49 11.94 5.11
C ARG A 58 0.36 11.78 6.36
N LYS A 59 0.95 10.60 6.59
CA LYS A 59 1.82 10.33 7.74
C LYS A 59 3.15 11.09 7.65
N TYR A 60 3.73 11.19 6.45
CA TYR A 60 5.01 11.87 6.22
C TYR A 60 4.88 13.38 5.94
N GLY A 61 3.66 13.91 5.88
CA GLY A 61 3.41 15.33 5.59
C GLY A 61 3.96 15.77 4.22
N ILE A 62 3.97 14.87 3.23
CA ILE A 62 4.47 15.20 1.90
C ILE A 62 3.37 15.97 1.18
N GLU A 63 3.57 17.29 1.02
CA GLU A 63 2.73 18.12 0.17
C GLU A 63 2.79 17.60 -1.27
N ILE A 64 1.66 17.13 -1.78
CA ILE A 64 1.52 16.81 -3.20
C ILE A 64 1.54 18.15 -3.92
N LYS A 65 2.69 18.50 -4.51
CA LYS A 65 2.76 19.61 -5.47
C LYS A 65 2.07 19.18 -6.75
N CYS A 66 0.75 19.26 -6.76
CA CYS A 66 0.01 19.39 -8.01
C CYS A 66 0.36 20.78 -8.57
N LEU A 67 1.33 20.82 -9.49
CA LEU A 67 1.54 21.97 -10.38
C LEU A 67 0.49 21.96 -11.48
#